data_AF-A0A660ZRL8-F1
#
_entry.id   AF-A0A660ZRL8-F1
#
_cell.length_a   1.000
_cell.length_b   1.000
_cell.length_c   1.000
_cell.angle_alpha   90.00
_cell.angle_beta   90.00
_cell.angle_gamma   90.00
#
_symmetry.space_group_name_H-M   'P 1'
#
loop_
_entity.id
_entity.type
_entity.pdbx_description
1 polymer ?
#
loop_
_entity_poly.entity_id
_entity_poly.type
_entity_poly.pdbx_seq_one_letter_code
_entity_poly.pdbx_strand_id
1 'polypeptide(L)'
;SIAAAVIFEERLPVPRELAVLADFEGVELTDLLLSSGEEYSILAAFGKEAVGYLPDGAAVIGEIRDIKEGLKLIRENRKEKPLDLKGFEHTF
;
A
#
# COMPACT_ATOMS: atom_id res chain seq x y z
N SER A 1 17.97 6.72 14.21
CA SER A 1 17.34 5.56 13.56
C SER A 1 16.55 6.06 12.38
N ILE A 2 16.55 5.35 11.25
CA ILE A 2 15.80 5.77 10.06
C ILE A 2 14.55 4.91 10.04
N ALA A 3 13.39 5.55 10.04
CA ALA A 3 12.12 4.86 10.05
C ALA A 3 11.82 4.30 8.65
N ALA A 4 11.26 3.10 8.59
CA ALA A 4 10.75 2.49 7.37
C ALA A 4 9.22 2.43 7.40
N ALA A 5 8.60 2.67 6.26
CA ALA A 5 7.17 2.42 6.10
C ALA A 5 6.95 0.97 5.71
N VAL A 6 6.06 0.29 6.41
CA VAL A 6 5.68 -1.10 6.15
C VAL A 6 4.21 -1.15 5.80
N ILE A 7 3.90 -1.68 4.62
CA ILE A 7 2.54 -1.93 4.13
C ILE A 7 2.24 -3.42 4.33
N PHE A 8 1.04 -3.73 4.79
CA PHE A 8 0.52 -5.10 4.93
C PHE A 8 -0.40 -5.39 3.76
N GLU A 9 -0.07 -6.41 2.96
CA GLU A 9 -0.85 -6.82 1.80
C GLU A 9 -2.30 -7.13 2.17
N GLU A 10 -2.50 -7.85 3.29
CA GLU A 10 -3.83 -8.25 3.75
C GLU A 10 -4.73 -7.09 4.19
N ARG A 11 -4.17 -5.87 4.30
CA ARG A 11 -4.89 -4.66 4.75
C ARG A 11 -5.15 -3.68 3.62
N LEU A 12 -4.69 -3.96 2.41
CA LEU A 12 -4.96 -3.09 1.27
C LEU A 12 -6.46 -3.06 0.99
N PRO A 13 -7.07 -1.87 0.83
CA PRO A 13 -8.45 -1.78 0.40
C PRO A 13 -8.55 -2.28 -1.04
N VAL A 14 -9.41 -3.27 -1.27
CA VAL A 14 -9.63 -3.86 -2.60
C VAL A 14 -11.03 -3.50 -3.08
N PRO A 15 -11.16 -2.56 -4.04
CA PRO A 15 -12.40 -2.37 -4.77
C PRO A 15 -12.77 -3.66 -5.52
N ARG A 16 -14.03 -4.06 -5.45
CA ARG A 16 -14.51 -5.32 -6.07
C ARG A 16 -14.24 -5.32 -7.58
N GLU A 17 -14.42 -4.18 -8.22
CA GLU A 17 -14.25 -3.97 -9.65
C GLU A 17 -12.79 -4.20 -10.06
N LEU A 18 -11.82 -3.75 -9.24
CA LEU A 18 -10.40 -4.00 -9.49
C LEU A 18 -10.03 -5.46 -9.28
N ALA A 19 -10.63 -6.15 -8.30
CA ALA A 19 -10.41 -7.59 -8.12
C ALA A 19 -10.87 -8.40 -9.34
N VAL A 20 -12.04 -8.06 -9.90
CA VAL A 20 -12.57 -8.70 -11.10
C VAL A 20 -11.67 -8.40 -12.31
N LEU A 21 -11.22 -7.16 -12.46
CA LEU A 21 -10.32 -6.78 -13.55
C LEU A 21 -8.97 -7.50 -13.46
N ALA A 22 -8.39 -7.59 -12.27
CA ALA A 22 -7.11 -8.27 -12.06
C ALA A 22 -7.19 -9.76 -12.43
N ASP A 23 -8.28 -10.43 -12.05
CA ASP A 23 -8.56 -11.82 -12.42
C ASP A 23 -8.74 -11.98 -13.95
N PHE A 24 -9.50 -11.06 -14.56
CA PHE A 24 -9.73 -11.07 -16.01
C PHE A 24 -8.44 -10.86 -16.83
N GLU A 25 -7.60 -9.91 -16.41
CA GLU A 25 -6.33 -9.58 -17.08
C GLU A 25 -5.17 -10.51 -16.69
N GLY A 26 -5.36 -11.39 -15.70
CA GLY A 26 -4.33 -12.31 -15.21
C GLY A 26 -3.15 -11.60 -14.54
N VAL A 27 -3.40 -10.46 -13.89
CA VAL A 27 -2.38 -9.66 -13.19
C VAL A 27 -2.49 -9.80 -11.68
N GLU A 28 -1.35 -9.68 -11.00
CA GLU A 28 -1.32 -9.68 -9.54
C GLU A 28 -2.02 -8.44 -8.99
N LEU A 29 -3.15 -8.65 -8.29
CA LEU A 29 -3.98 -7.58 -7.73
C LEU A 29 -3.18 -6.64 -6.83
N THR A 30 -2.28 -7.16 -6.00
CA THR A 30 -1.45 -6.31 -5.13
C THR A 30 -0.52 -5.39 -5.91
N ASP A 31 0.03 -5.87 -7.03
CA ASP A 31 0.89 -5.04 -7.87
C ASP A 31 0.06 -3.97 -8.59
N LEU A 32 -1.19 -4.29 -8.98
CA LEU A 32 -2.14 -3.29 -9.48
C LEU A 32 -2.45 -2.22 -8.43
N LEU A 33 -2.81 -2.59 -7.20
CA LEU A 33 -3.18 -1.62 -6.14
C LEU A 33 -2.03 -0.70 -5.70
N LEU A 34 -0.78 -1.13 -5.87
CA LEU A 34 0.40 -0.38 -5.43
C LEU A 34 1.07 0.41 -6.55
N SER A 35 0.71 0.15 -7.80
CA SER A 35 1.34 0.78 -8.98
C SER A 35 0.34 1.36 -9.97
N SER A 36 -0.96 1.12 -9.80
CA SER A 36 -1.97 1.95 -10.46
C SER A 36 -1.78 3.37 -9.90
N GLY A 37 -1.61 4.33 -10.80
CA GLY A 37 -1.55 5.74 -10.44
C GLY A 37 -2.90 6.40 -10.72
N GLU A 38 -3.05 7.64 -10.25
CA GLU A 38 -4.23 8.49 -10.49
C GLU A 38 -5.51 8.08 -9.74
N GLU A 39 -5.39 7.42 -8.58
CA GLU A 39 -6.53 7.09 -7.70
C GLU A 39 -7.01 8.30 -6.88
N TYR A 40 -6.27 9.43 -6.97
CA TYR A 40 -6.52 10.67 -6.22
C TYR A 40 -6.79 10.45 -4.73
N SER A 41 -6.21 9.37 -4.18
CA SER A 41 -6.35 8.96 -2.78
C SER A 41 -5.32 9.64 -1.90
N ILE A 42 -5.66 9.83 -0.62
CA ILE A 42 -4.75 10.44 0.36
C ILE A 42 -4.01 9.34 1.12
N LEU A 43 -2.68 9.37 1.06
CA LEU A 43 -1.81 8.56 1.91
C LEU A 43 -1.21 9.44 3.02
N ALA A 44 -1.45 9.08 4.28
CA ALA A 44 -0.95 9.83 5.43
C ALA A 44 -0.50 8.89 6.56
N ALA A 45 0.45 9.36 7.37
CA ALA A 45 0.87 8.71 8.61
C ALA A 45 0.46 9.58 9.80
N PHE A 46 -0.05 8.95 10.86
CA PHE A 46 -0.53 9.60 12.08
C PHE A 46 -0.23 8.72 13.30
N GLY A 47 -0.29 9.31 14.49
CA GLY A 47 -0.13 8.57 15.74
C GLY A 47 -1.27 7.57 15.95
N LYS A 48 -0.99 6.47 16.64
CA LYS A 48 -1.94 5.36 16.87
C LYS A 48 -3.25 5.83 17.55
N GLU A 49 -3.16 6.86 18.37
CA GLU A 49 -4.28 7.51 19.05
C GLU A 49 -5.29 8.16 18.09
N ALA A 50 -4.88 8.52 16.87
CA ALA A 50 -5.73 9.15 15.88
C ALA A 50 -6.56 8.15 15.04
N VAL A 51 -6.26 6.85 15.11
CA VAL A 51 -6.94 5.79 14.32
C VAL A 51 -8.45 5.79 14.54
N GLY A 52 -8.91 6.10 15.75
CA GLY A 52 -10.34 6.15 16.09
C GLY A 52 -11.11 7.34 15.50
N TYR A 53 -10.41 8.30 14.87
CA TYR A 53 -10.99 9.52 14.29
C TYR A 53 -10.91 9.53 12.77
N LEU A 54 -10.55 8.41 12.15
CA LEU A 54 -10.44 8.33 10.70
C LEU A 54 -11.82 8.46 10.05
N PRO A 55 -11.90 9.14 8.90
CA PRO A 55 -13.16 9.25 8.17
C PRO A 55 -13.61 7.88 7.65
N ASP A 56 -14.91 7.75 7.40
CA ASP A 56 -15.46 6.55 6.78
C ASP A 56 -14.77 6.26 5.44
N GLY A 57 -14.43 4.99 5.22
CA GLY A 57 -13.72 4.54 4.01
C GLY A 57 -12.19 4.66 4.09
N ALA A 58 -11.62 5.25 5.14
CA ALA A 58 -10.18 5.19 5.38
C ALA A 58 -9.74 3.78 5.82
N ALA A 59 -8.56 3.36 5.38
CA ALA A 59 -7.96 2.08 5.74
C ALA A 59 -6.55 2.27 6.32
N VAL A 60 -6.26 1.60 7.43
CA VAL A 60 -4.90 1.52 7.98
C VAL A 60 -4.17 0.36 7.29
N ILE A 61 -3.40 0.69 6.26
CA ILE A 61 -2.72 -0.31 5.42
C ILE A 61 -1.34 -0.71 5.94
N GLY A 62 -0.82 -0.05 6.96
CA GLY A 62 0.58 -0.15 7.32
C GLY A 62 0.94 0.50 8.65
N GLU A 63 2.24 0.51 8.94
CA GLU A 63 2.80 1.20 10.09
C GLU A 63 4.24 1.68 9.82
N ILE A 64 4.67 2.68 10.57
CA ILE A 64 6.05 3.14 10.58
C ILE A 64 6.83 2.33 11.61
N ARG A 65 7.91 1.67 11.18
CA ARG A 65 8.78 0.84 12.03
C ARG A 65 10.18 1.40 12.11
N ASP A 66 10.82 1.14 13.24
CA ASP A 66 12.22 1.48 13.47
C ASP A 66 13.14 0.36 12.93
N ILE A 67 13.13 0.18 11.60
CA ILE A 67 13.90 -0.84 10.87
C ILE A 67 14.68 -0.18 9.73
N LYS A 68 15.66 -0.91 9.14
CA LYS A 68 16.45 -0.44 7.97
C LYS A 68 15.57 0.26 6.92
N GLU A 69 16.12 1.33 6.36
CA GLU A 69 15.52 2.31 5.45
C GLU A 69 14.62 1.71 4.35
N GLY A 70 13.59 2.47 3.96
CA GLY A 70 12.81 2.24 2.74
C GLY A 70 11.32 1.95 2.96
N LEU A 71 10.64 1.60 1.86
CA LEU A 71 9.26 1.15 1.83
C LEU A 71 9.24 -0.37 1.62
N LYS A 72 8.49 -1.08 2.46
CA LYS A 72 8.39 -2.54 2.41
C LYS A 72 6.95 -3.00 2.33
N LEU A 73 6.73 -4.10 1.62
CA LEU A 73 5.49 -4.85 1.62
C LEU A 73 5.67 -6.13 2.44
N ILE A 74 4.75 -6.38 3.38
CA ILE A 74 4.59 -7.66 4.06
C ILE A 74 3.50 -8.41 3.31
N ARG A 75 3.87 -9.49 2.65
CA ARG A 75 2.92 -10.37 1.97
C ARG A 75 2.08 -11.15 2.99
N GLU A 76 0.95 -11.71 2.58
CA GLU A 76 0.07 -12.51 3.48
C GLU A 76 0.82 -13.67 4.17
N ASN A 77 1.82 -14.24 3.49
CA ASN A 77 2.71 -15.29 4.02
C ASN A 77 3.79 -14.76 5.00
N ARG A 78 3.70 -13.49 5.42
CA ARG A 78 4.62 -12.76 6.31
C ARG A 78 6.03 -12.54 5.75
N LYS A 79 6.27 -12.78 4.47
CA LYS A 79 7.56 -12.45 3.84
C LYS A 79 7.63 -10.97 3.53
N GLU A 80 8.78 -10.37 3.82
CA GLU A 80 9.07 -8.99 3.44
C GLU A 80 9.57 -8.94 1.99
N LYS A 81 9.04 -8.01 1.20
CA LYS A 81 9.52 -7.67 -0.13
C LYS A 81 9.78 -6.16 -0.18
N PRO A 82 10.95 -5.69 -0.65
CA PRO A 82 11.13 -4.29 -0.99
C PRO A 82 10.07 -3.87 -2.01
N LEU A 83 9.42 -2.74 -1.79
CA LEU A 83 8.50 -2.20 -2.78
C LEU A 83 9.33 -1.57 -3.90
N ASP A 84 9.07 -2.03 -5.12
CA ASP A 84 9.66 -1.45 -6.33
C ASP A 84 9.00 -0.10 -6.56
N LEU A 85 9.77 0.98 -6.71
CA LEU A 85 9.25 2.34 -6.86
C LEU A 85 8.78 2.60 -8.30
N LYS A 86 7.91 1.72 -8.80
CA LYS A 86 7.33 1.80 -10.15
C LYS A 86 6.14 2.76 -10.14
N GLY A 87 6.43 4.03 -9.91
CA GLY A 87 5.51 5.12 -10.24
C GLY A 87 5.62 5.51 -11.71
N PHE A 88 4.65 6.26 -12.22
CA PHE A 88 4.78 6.88 -13.53
C PHE A 88 5.91 7.93 -13.50
N GLU A 89 6.92 7.77 -14.36
CA GLU A 89 7.99 8.74 -14.55
C GLU A 89 7.75 9.54 -15.84
N HIS A 90 7.67 10.86 -15.73
CA HIS A 90 7.65 11.73 -16.90
C HIS A 90 9.07 11.84 -17.47
N THR A 91 9.34 11.19 -18.61
CA THR A 91 10.54 11.43 -19.41
C THR A 91 10.28 12.58 -20.37
N PHE A 92 10.98 13.71 -20.19
CA PHE A 92 10.98 14.87 -21.10
C PHE A 92 12.18 14.86 -22.03
#